data_AF-A0A8G0KR71-F1
#
_entry.id   AF-A0A8G0KR71-F1
#
_cell.length_a   1.000
_cell.length_b   1.000
_cell.length_c   1.000
_cell.angle_alpha   90.00
_cell.angle_beta   90.00
_cell.angle_gamma   90.00
#
_symmetry.space_group_name_H-M   'P 1'
#
loop_
_entity.id
_entity.type
_entity.pdbx_description
1 polymer ?
#
loop_
_entity_poly.entity_id
_entity_poly.type
_entity_poly.pdbx_seq_one_letter_code
_entity_poly.pdbx_strand_id
1 'polypeptide(L)'
;MALQGNIAGDPKGNTNESTPSFISAIPPIPETPLTPGILEKSPEFPGGINAFIKIVSSRFQTPEIEESNTIKILVYFVVEPDGSITNISVPRSPGFDLDKEAIRVLKSIKTKWELGIYQGQAVRTQYSLPITIQIN
;
A
#
# COMPACT_ATOMS: atom_id res chain seq x y z
N MET A 1 -4.28 -72.84 6.32
CA MET A 1 -3.19 -72.03 5.72
C MET A 1 -3.02 -70.78 6.57
N ALA A 2 -1.88 -70.68 7.24
CA ALA A 2 -1.39 -69.47 7.90
C ALA A 2 -0.88 -68.48 6.81
N LEU A 3 -0.57 -67.20 6.98
CA LEU A 3 -0.14 -66.29 8.06
C LEU A 3 -0.59 -64.87 7.60
N GLN A 4 -0.85 -63.85 8.42
CA GLN A 4 0.07 -62.93 9.10
C GLN A 4 -0.84 -61.76 9.58
N GLY A 5 -0.75 -61.08 10.73
CA GLY A 5 0.12 -61.09 11.90
C GLY A 5 -0.32 -59.89 12.76
N ASN A 6 -0.48 -60.09 14.06
CA ASN A 6 -0.65 -59.03 15.08
C ASN A 6 0.70 -58.36 15.40
N ILE A 7 0.70 -57.06 15.70
CA ILE A 7 1.43 -56.38 16.81
C ILE A 7 0.77 -54.98 16.98
N ALA A 8 -0.04 -54.71 18.00
CA ALA A 8 0.25 -54.51 19.43
C ALA A 8 1.14 -53.29 19.73
N GLY A 9 0.56 -52.30 20.41
CA GLY A 9 1.17 -51.07 20.89
C GLY A 9 0.17 -50.25 21.71
N ASP A 10 -0.20 -50.77 22.88
CA ASP A 10 -0.97 -50.09 23.95
C ASP A 10 -0.12 -48.97 24.64
N PRO A 11 -0.50 -48.42 25.83
CA PRO A 11 -1.44 -47.34 26.12
C PRO A 11 -0.80 -46.24 27.03
N LYS A 12 -1.64 -45.40 27.68
CA LYS A 12 -1.36 -44.37 28.75
C LYS A 12 -1.04 -42.97 28.20
N GLY A 13 -1.61 -41.86 28.65
CA GLY A 13 -2.44 -41.54 29.81
C GLY A 13 -1.93 -40.23 30.45
N ASN A 14 -2.81 -39.23 30.60
CA ASN A 14 -2.71 -38.00 31.44
C ASN A 14 -1.48 -37.07 31.15
N THR A 15 -1.36 -35.78 31.48
CA THR A 15 -1.91 -34.87 32.50
C THR A 15 -1.76 -33.42 31.96
N ASN A 16 -2.82 -32.64 32.14
CA ASN A 16 -2.95 -31.18 32.24
C ASN A 16 -1.74 -30.36 32.77
N GLU A 17 -1.30 -29.33 32.04
CA GLU A 17 -0.70 -28.10 32.60
C GLU A 17 -1.04 -26.86 31.75
N SER A 18 -1.57 -25.84 32.42
CA SER A 18 -1.97 -24.54 31.88
C SER A 18 -0.78 -23.63 31.64
N THR A 19 -0.73 -22.93 30.50
CA THR A 19 -0.19 -21.56 30.42
C THR A 19 -0.88 -20.81 29.27
N PRO A 20 -1.43 -19.60 29.48
CA PRO A 20 -2.24 -18.91 28.48
C PRO A 20 -1.32 -18.11 27.54
N SER A 21 -1.13 -18.58 26.31
CA SER A 21 -0.54 -17.75 25.27
C SER A 21 -1.67 -17.03 24.53
N PHE A 22 -1.83 -15.74 24.85
CA PHE A 22 -2.51 -14.78 23.99
C PHE A 22 -1.76 -14.71 22.66
N ILE A 23 -1.96 -15.67 21.76
CA ILE A 23 -1.73 -15.41 20.34
C ILE A 23 -3.05 -14.80 19.87
N SER A 24 -3.21 -13.50 20.12
CA SER A 24 -4.25 -12.72 19.46
C SER A 24 -4.03 -12.94 17.97
N ALA A 25 -4.92 -13.72 17.34
CA ALA A 25 -4.89 -13.93 15.91
C ALA A 25 -4.93 -12.54 15.28
N ILE A 26 -3.80 -12.06 14.76
CA ILE A 26 -3.78 -10.86 13.95
C ILE A 26 -4.70 -11.23 12.78
N PRO A 27 -5.90 -10.61 12.64
CA PRO A 27 -6.72 -10.83 11.48
C PRO A 27 -5.86 -10.65 10.22
N PRO A 28 -6.01 -11.53 9.23
CA PRO A 28 -5.21 -11.44 8.01
C PRO A 28 -5.40 -10.03 7.44
N ILE A 29 -4.30 -9.28 7.35
CA ILE A 29 -4.28 -7.98 6.67
C ILE A 29 -4.93 -8.23 5.30
N PRO A 30 -5.98 -7.49 4.91
CA PRO A 30 -6.64 -7.73 3.64
C PRO A 30 -5.59 -7.67 2.51
N GLU A 31 -5.48 -8.77 1.77
CA GLU A 31 -4.52 -8.87 0.66
C GLU A 31 -4.80 -7.81 -0.42
N THR A 32 -6.07 -7.39 -0.52
CA THR A 32 -6.51 -6.29 -1.37
C THR A 32 -6.41 -4.95 -0.63
N PRO A 33 -5.74 -3.93 -1.19
CA PRO A 33 -5.73 -2.59 -0.63
C PRO A 33 -7.14 -2.03 -0.42
N LEU A 34 -7.39 -1.45 0.75
CA LEU A 34 -8.67 -0.82 1.08
C LEU A 34 -8.76 0.59 0.49
N THR A 35 -9.97 1.11 0.31
CA THR A 35 -10.19 2.50 -0.12
C THR A 35 -10.32 3.42 1.10
N PRO A 36 -9.89 4.71 1.00
CA PRO A 36 -9.92 5.62 2.15
C PRO A 36 -11.30 5.82 2.79
N GLY A 37 -12.38 5.69 2.01
CA GLY A 37 -13.75 5.94 2.48
C GLY A 37 -14.30 4.94 3.50
N ILE A 38 -13.63 3.80 3.70
CA ILE A 38 -14.02 2.79 4.69
C ILE A 38 -13.09 2.77 5.91
N LEU A 39 -12.06 3.62 5.94
CA LEU A 39 -11.05 3.64 6.99
C LEU A 39 -11.50 4.49 8.18
N GLU A 40 -11.07 4.08 9.37
CA GLU A 40 -11.17 4.90 10.59
C GLU A 40 -10.19 6.08 10.55
N LYS A 41 -8.99 5.82 10.03
CA LYS A 41 -7.98 6.84 9.74
C LYS A 41 -7.48 6.66 8.31
N SER A 42 -7.57 7.71 7.49
CA SER A 42 -6.99 7.70 6.16
C SER A 42 -5.48 7.98 6.22
N PRO A 43 -4.69 7.38 5.32
CA PRO A 43 -3.29 7.77 5.17
C PRO A 43 -3.11 9.25 4.85
N GLU A 44 -2.09 9.86 5.44
CA GLU A 44 -1.82 11.27 5.24
C GLU A 44 -0.33 11.50 5.00
N PHE A 45 -0.01 12.30 3.97
CA PHE A 45 1.37 12.71 3.75
C PHE A 45 1.77 13.77 4.79
N PRO A 46 3.01 13.78 5.31
CA PRO A 46 3.44 14.83 6.24
C PRO A 46 3.27 16.23 5.64
N GLY A 47 2.49 17.08 6.32
CA GLY A 47 2.11 18.41 5.81
C GLY A 47 0.90 18.40 4.85
N GLY A 48 0.20 17.27 4.76
CA GLY A 48 -1.03 17.10 3.99
C GLY A 48 -0.80 16.92 2.49
N ILE A 49 -1.92 16.76 1.78
CA ILE A 49 -1.92 16.48 0.34
C ILE A 49 -1.28 17.59 -0.50
N ASN A 50 -1.40 18.84 -0.06
CA ASN A 50 -0.81 19.98 -0.76
C ASN A 50 0.72 19.96 -0.70
N ALA A 51 1.30 19.53 0.43
CA ALA A 51 2.74 19.35 0.56
C ALA A 51 3.24 18.23 -0.37
N PHE A 52 2.48 17.14 -0.47
CA PHE A 52 2.77 16.06 -1.40
C PHE A 52 2.78 16.55 -2.85
N ILE A 53 1.72 17.23 -3.29
CA ILE A 53 1.62 17.79 -4.64
C ILE A 53 2.79 18.73 -4.92
N LYS A 54 3.13 19.63 -3.99
CA LYS A 54 4.26 20.55 -4.13
C LYS A 54 5.60 19.83 -4.31
N ILE A 55 5.84 18.74 -3.58
CA ILE A 55 7.05 17.92 -3.73
C ILE A 55 7.07 17.20 -5.07
N VAL A 56 5.93 16.68 -5.53
CA VAL A 56 5.84 16.05 -6.84
C VAL A 56 6.15 17.09 -7.92
N SER A 57 5.44 18.22 -7.92
CA SER A 57 5.62 19.29 -8.91
C SER A 57 7.05 19.85 -8.92
N SER A 58 7.72 19.98 -7.77
CA SER A 58 9.09 20.51 -7.72
C SER A 58 10.16 19.55 -8.25
N ARG A 59 9.85 18.24 -8.30
CA ARG A 59 10.75 17.20 -8.82
C ARG A 59 10.41 16.75 -10.24
N PHE A 60 9.26 17.21 -10.74
CA PHE A 60 8.72 16.86 -12.04
C PHE A 60 9.50 17.59 -13.13
N GLN A 61 10.08 16.83 -14.04
CA GLN A 61 10.77 17.33 -15.21
C GLN A 61 9.83 17.22 -16.41
N THR A 62 9.24 18.35 -16.77
CA THR A 62 8.46 18.43 -17.99
C THR A 62 9.41 18.48 -19.19
N PRO A 63 9.21 17.70 -20.25
CA PRO A 63 9.89 17.94 -21.52
C PRO A 63 9.60 19.37 -22.00
N GLU A 64 10.50 19.96 -22.79
CA GLU A 64 10.20 21.21 -23.50
C GLU A 64 9.03 20.95 -24.44
N ILE A 65 7.84 21.40 -24.03
CA ILE A 65 6.66 21.45 -24.87
C ILE A 65 6.51 22.91 -25.26
N GLU A 66 6.44 23.20 -26.56
CA GLU A 66 6.40 24.58 -27.08
C GLU A 66 5.15 25.36 -26.65
N GLU A 67 4.13 24.66 -26.13
CA GLU A 67 2.88 25.24 -25.67
C GLU A 67 2.81 25.20 -24.14
N SER A 68 2.67 26.38 -23.52
CA SER A 68 2.31 26.48 -22.11
C SER A 68 0.93 25.84 -21.90
N ASN A 69 0.92 24.68 -21.24
CA ASN A 69 -0.30 23.90 -21.06
C ASN A 69 -0.45 23.45 -19.61
N THR A 70 -1.69 23.40 -19.13
CA THR A 70 -2.00 22.82 -17.82
C THR A 70 -2.35 21.36 -18.01
N ILE A 71 -1.45 20.49 -17.57
CA ILE A 71 -1.63 19.05 -17.68
C ILE A 71 -2.19 18.49 -16.39
N LYS A 72 -3.21 17.63 -16.52
CA LYS A 72 -3.77 16.86 -15.40
C LYS A 72 -3.44 15.38 -15.59
N ILE A 73 -2.75 14.81 -14.62
CA ILE A 73 -2.38 13.38 -14.60
C ILE A 73 -3.11 12.74 -13.43
N LEU A 74 -3.73 11.59 -13.66
CA LEU A 74 -4.31 10.80 -12.57
C LEU A 74 -3.32 9.71 -12.18
N VAL A 75 -2.88 9.73 -10.93
CA VAL A 75 -1.97 8.73 -10.39
C VAL A 75 -2.68 7.82 -9.39
N TYR A 76 -2.35 6.53 -9.45
CA TYR A 76 -2.76 5.53 -8.47
C TYR A 76 -1.53 4.98 -7.79
N PHE A 77 -1.61 4.76 -6.49
CA PHE A 77 -0.58 4.10 -5.70
C PHE A 77 -1.19 3.50 -4.45
N VAL A 78 -0.46 2.61 -3.80
CA VAL A 78 -0.85 2.02 -2.52
C VAL A 78 0.06 2.58 -1.44
N VAL A 79 -0.52 3.09 -0.36
CA VAL A 79 0.20 3.37 0.89
C VAL A 79 0.25 2.08 1.70
N GLU A 80 1.46 1.61 1.96
CA GLU A 80 1.74 0.43 2.77
C GLU A 80 1.60 0.77 4.28
N PRO A 81 1.38 -0.23 5.15
CA PRO A 81 1.35 -0.01 6.61
C PRO A 81 2.63 0.63 7.19
N ASP A 82 3.76 0.54 6.48
CA ASP A 82 5.04 1.15 6.85
C ASP A 82 5.19 2.61 6.33
N GLY A 83 4.13 3.16 5.73
CA GLY A 83 4.09 4.49 5.14
C GLY A 83 4.80 4.64 3.79
N SER A 84 5.36 3.58 3.21
CA SER A 84 5.89 3.64 1.85
C SER A 84 4.77 3.64 0.80
N ILE A 85 5.09 4.10 -0.40
CA ILE A 85 4.19 3.98 -1.55
C ILE A 85 4.66 2.89 -2.51
N THR A 86 3.74 2.04 -2.94
CA THR A 86 3.94 0.93 -3.87
C THR A 86 2.88 0.95 -4.97
N ASN A 87 2.95 0.00 -5.91
CA ASN A 87 1.95 -0.22 -6.96
C ASN A 87 1.55 1.06 -7.72
N ILE A 88 2.54 1.90 -8.02
CA ILE A 88 2.34 3.18 -8.70
C ILE A 88 1.94 2.93 -10.16
N SER A 89 0.84 3.55 -10.60
CA SER A 89 0.38 3.53 -11.99
C SER A 89 -0.26 4.85 -12.41
N VAL A 90 -0.27 5.11 -13.71
CA VAL A 90 -0.76 6.37 -14.31
C VAL A 90 -1.72 6.02 -15.44
N PRO A 91 -2.98 5.67 -15.16
CA PRO A 91 -3.92 5.19 -16.17
C PRO A 91 -4.42 6.30 -17.09
N ARG A 92 -4.24 7.57 -16.72
CA ARG A 92 -4.54 8.72 -17.58
C ARG A 92 -3.34 9.65 -17.63
N SER A 93 -2.65 9.63 -18.77
CA SER A 93 -1.57 10.55 -19.13
C SER A 93 -1.88 11.18 -20.49
N PRO A 94 -1.59 12.47 -20.70
CA PRO A 94 -1.78 13.12 -21.99
C PRO A 94 -0.68 12.79 -23.02
N GLY A 95 0.33 11.98 -22.67
CA GLY A 95 1.42 11.59 -23.57
C GLY A 95 2.78 12.16 -23.14
N PHE A 96 3.74 12.24 -24.07
CA PHE A 96 5.05 12.89 -23.88
C PHE A 96 5.91 12.34 -22.73
N ASP A 97 5.84 11.03 -22.46
CA ASP A 97 6.54 10.36 -21.35
C ASP A 97 6.24 10.93 -19.94
N LEU A 98 5.18 11.71 -19.80
CA LEU A 98 4.76 12.32 -18.53
C LEU A 98 4.31 11.27 -17.50
N ASP A 99 3.83 10.12 -17.96
CA ASP A 99 3.52 8.95 -17.14
C ASP A 99 4.78 8.35 -16.52
N LYS A 100 5.83 8.14 -17.34
CA LYS A 100 7.12 7.63 -16.87
C LYS A 100 7.75 8.59 -15.88
N GLU A 101 7.66 9.88 -16.16
CA GLU A 101 8.17 10.91 -15.27
C GLU A 101 7.40 10.97 -13.94
N ALA A 102 6.06 10.91 -13.98
CA ALA A 102 5.25 10.82 -12.77
C ALA A 102 5.63 9.60 -11.92
N ILE A 103 5.79 8.44 -12.56
CA ILE A 103 6.22 7.21 -11.87
C ILE A 103 7.61 7.38 -11.26
N ARG A 104 8.57 7.99 -11.98
CA ARG A 104 9.93 8.25 -11.50
C ARG A 104 9.92 9.14 -10.26
N VAL A 105 9.19 10.26 -10.31
CA VAL A 105 9.08 11.21 -9.21
C VAL A 105 8.44 10.54 -7.99
N LEU A 106 7.33 9.83 -8.17
CA LEU A 106 6.67 9.12 -7.07
C LEU A 106 7.60 8.09 -6.43
N LYS A 107 8.32 7.27 -7.22
CA LYS A 107 9.33 6.33 -6.70
C LYS A 107 10.50 7.01 -5.96
N SER A 108 10.79 8.28 -6.28
CA SER A 108 11.83 9.07 -5.63
C SER A 108 11.41 9.62 -4.25
N ILE A 109 10.12 9.63 -3.94
CA ILE A 109 9.62 10.12 -2.65
C ILE A 109 9.90 9.05 -1.59
N LYS A 110 10.79 9.39 -0.66
CA LYS A 110 11.15 8.53 0.49
C LYS A 110 10.44 8.93 1.78
N THR A 111 9.78 10.09 1.78
CA THR A 111 8.97 10.54 2.89
C THR A 111 7.84 9.55 3.15
N LYS A 112 7.76 9.06 4.38
CA LYS A 112 6.75 8.11 4.82
C LYS A 112 5.42 8.82 5.04
N TRP A 113 4.36 8.23 4.53
CA TRP A 113 2.99 8.61 4.82
C TRP A 113 2.60 8.08 6.20
N GLU A 114 1.70 8.78 6.86
CA GLU A 114 0.93 8.19 7.94
C GLU A 114 0.07 7.06 7.38
N LEU A 115 0.00 5.96 8.12
CA LEU A 115 -0.70 4.76 7.72
C LEU A 115 -2.22 4.89 7.88
N GLY A 116 -2.93 4.06 7.12
CA GLY A 116 -4.38 3.93 7.23
C GLY A 116 -4.74 2.97 8.36
N ILE A 117 -5.78 3.30 9.13
CA ILE A 117 -6.32 2.43 10.18
C ILE A 117 -7.70 1.91 9.78
N TYR A 118 -7.88 0.60 9.86
CA TYR A 118 -9.15 -0.07 9.74
C TYR A 118 -9.27 -1.14 10.81
N GLN A 119 -10.36 -1.15 11.58
CA GLN A 119 -10.57 -2.08 12.70
C GLN A 119 -9.41 -2.07 13.69
N GLY A 120 -8.86 -0.89 14.00
CA GLY A 120 -7.71 -0.73 14.88
C GLY A 120 -6.37 -1.25 14.33
N GLN A 121 -6.30 -1.63 13.05
CA GLN A 121 -5.07 -2.15 12.43
C GLN A 121 -4.55 -1.29 11.29
N ALA A 122 -3.23 -1.27 11.14
CA ALA A 122 -2.57 -0.66 10.01
C ALA A 122 -2.81 -1.48 8.73
N VAL A 123 -3.41 -0.86 7.73
CA VAL A 123 -3.84 -1.53 6.49
C VAL A 123 -3.26 -0.89 5.24
N ARG A 124 -3.05 -1.71 4.22
CA ARG A 124 -2.72 -1.26 2.86
C ARG A 124 -3.88 -0.44 2.32
N THR A 125 -3.60 0.76 1.82
CA THR A 125 -4.65 1.67 1.33
C THR A 125 -4.35 2.13 -0.09
N GLN A 126 -5.31 2.00 -1.01
CA GLN A 126 -5.17 2.50 -2.37
C GLN A 126 -5.59 3.98 -2.46
N TYR A 127 -4.73 4.78 -3.07
CA TYR A 127 -4.98 6.18 -3.40
C TYR A 127 -5.15 6.39 -4.90
N SER A 128 -5.97 7.39 -5.22
CA SER A 128 -6.15 7.94 -6.56
C SER A 128 -6.10 9.45 -6.46
N LEU A 129 -5.07 10.07 -7.01
CA LEU A 129 -4.85 11.52 -6.88
C LEU A 129 -4.72 12.19 -8.25
N PRO A 130 -5.54 13.20 -8.55
CA PRO A 130 -5.28 14.07 -9.68
C PRO A 130 -4.14 15.04 -9.33
N ILE A 131 -3.07 15.01 -10.12
CA ILE A 131 -1.94 15.94 -10.03
C ILE A 131 -2.02 16.88 -11.22
N THR A 132 -2.01 18.18 -10.95
CA THR A 132 -1.96 19.21 -12.00
C THR A 132 -0.52 19.71 -12.11
N ILE A 133 0.06 19.61 -13.30
CA ILE A 133 1.38 20.10 -13.65
C ILE A 133 1.19 21.29 -14.59
N GLN A 134 1.82 22.42 -14.25
CA GLN A 134 1.87 23.59 -15.13
C GLN A 134 3.15 23.49 -15.95
N ILE A 135 2.99 23.57 -17.27
CA ILE A 135 4.08 23.69 -18.23
C ILE A 135 4.16 25.17 -18.58
N ASN A 136 5.32 25.75 -18.31
CA ASN A 136 5.59 27.16 -18.58
C ASN A 136 6.55 27.28 -19.75
#